data_AF-A0A972GC72-F1
#
_entry.id   AF-A0A972GC72-F1
#
_cell.length_a   1.000
_cell.length_b   1.000
_cell.length_c   1.000
_cell.angle_alpha   90.00
_cell.angle_beta   90.00
_cell.angle_gamma   90.00
#
_symmetry.space_group_name_H-M   'P 1'
#
loop_
_entity.id
_entity.type
_entity.pdbx_description
1 polymer ?
#
loop_
_entity_poly.entity_id
_entity_poly.type
_entity_poly.pdbx_seq_one_letter_code
_entity_poly.pdbx_strand_id
1 'polypeptide(L)'
;MGLDFNVSEWNPAAEHIFGYTRDEALNKHAAELIVPPEAREHIDKIWQDLLDKQGGTRSTNTNFTKSGREIMGEWYNTSLVSHDGIVLGVSSLV
;
A
#
# COMPACT_ATOMS: atom_id res chain seq x y z
N MET A 1 -1.24 6.16 -2.97
CA MET A 1 -1.33 5.09 -3.98
C MET A 1 -2.43 5.46 -4.98
N GLY A 2 -2.20 5.24 -6.27
CA GLY A 2 -3.22 5.36 -7.32
C GLY A 2 -4.18 4.16 -7.34
N LEU A 3 -5.19 4.17 -8.21
CA LEU A 3 -6.23 3.11 -8.28
C LEU A 3 -5.65 1.72 -8.60
N ASP A 4 -4.61 1.67 -9.43
CA ASP A 4 -3.91 0.43 -9.82
C ASP A 4 -2.83 0.02 -8.80
N PHE A 5 -2.97 0.46 -7.54
CA PHE A 5 -2.05 0.20 -6.44
C PHE A 5 -0.59 0.61 -6.70
N ASN A 6 -0.39 1.55 -7.62
CA ASN A 6 0.89 2.16 -7.92
C ASN A 6 1.24 3.24 -6.90
N VAL A 7 2.53 3.33 -6.55
CA VAL A 7 3.04 4.32 -5.60
C VAL A 7 3.01 5.72 -6.22
N SER A 8 2.13 6.56 -5.69
CA SER A 8 2.02 7.99 -6.04
C SER A 8 2.91 8.87 -5.16
N GLU A 9 3.16 8.43 -3.94
CA GLU A 9 3.96 9.11 -2.94
C GLU A 9 4.62 8.08 -2.03
N TRP A 10 5.85 8.37 -1.60
CA TRP A 10 6.62 7.56 -0.68
C TRP A 10 7.35 8.53 0.27
N ASN A 11 6.95 8.52 1.54
CA ASN A 11 7.44 9.51 2.51
C ASN A 11 8.74 9.04 3.19
N PRO A 12 9.47 9.91 3.91
CA PRO A 12 10.72 9.54 4.57
C PRO A 12 10.58 8.39 5.58
N ALA A 13 9.41 8.23 6.23
CA ALA A 13 9.16 7.11 7.13
C ALA A 13 9.14 5.77 6.37
N ALA A 14 8.45 5.71 5.23
CA ALA A 14 8.43 4.54 4.37
C ALA A 14 9.82 4.21 3.80
N GLU A 15 10.62 5.23 3.43
CA GLU A 15 12.02 5.02 3.06
C GLU A 15 12.82 4.35 4.17
N HIS A 16 12.67 4.83 5.40
CA HIS A 16 13.38 4.29 6.55
C HIS A 16 12.93 2.85 6.90
N ILE A 17 11.62 2.57 6.82
CA ILE A 17 11.04 1.26 7.17
C ILE A 17 11.42 0.20 6.12
N PHE A 18 11.21 0.51 4.84
CA PHE A 18 11.34 -0.47 3.76
C PHE A 18 12.67 -0.41 3.01
N GLY A 19 13.43 0.68 3.13
CA GLY A 19 14.75 0.83 2.50
C GLY A 19 14.74 1.17 1.01
N TYR A 20 13.56 1.40 0.42
CA TYR A 20 13.43 1.96 -0.93
C TYR A 20 13.38 3.48 -0.85
N THR A 21 14.17 4.15 -1.68
CA THR A 21 14.02 5.61 -1.86
C THR A 21 12.70 5.93 -2.57
N ARG A 22 12.21 7.16 -2.42
CA ARG A 22 11.03 7.64 -3.13
C ARG A 22 11.14 7.44 -4.63
N ASP A 23 12.29 7.75 -5.22
CA ASP A 23 12.50 7.63 -6.66
C ASP A 23 12.48 6.16 -7.14
N GLU A 24 12.91 5.23 -6.30
CA GLU A 24 12.82 3.79 -6.59
C GLU A 24 11.38 3.27 -6.45
N ALA A 25 10.63 3.81 -5.50
CA ALA A 25 9.28 3.37 -5.20
C ALA A 25 8.24 3.96 -6.17
N LEU A 26 8.43 5.20 -6.61
CA LEU A 26 7.47 5.91 -7.45
C LEU A 26 7.08 5.14 -8.71
N ASN A 27 5.77 5.14 -9.01
CA ASN A 27 5.14 4.47 -10.14
C ASN A 27 5.33 2.94 -10.18
N LYS A 28 5.94 2.33 -9.17
CA LYS A 28 5.96 0.87 -9.02
C LYS A 28 4.69 0.38 -8.36
N HIS A 29 4.34 -0.86 -8.61
CA HIS A 29 3.23 -1.52 -7.93
C HIS A 29 3.65 -1.88 -6.49
N ALA A 30 2.92 -1.40 -5.48
CA ALA A 30 3.34 -1.57 -4.09
C ALA A 30 3.40 -3.05 -3.66
N ALA A 31 2.49 -3.89 -4.17
CA ALA A 31 2.51 -5.33 -3.89
C ALA A 31 3.74 -6.05 -4.48
N GLU A 32 4.35 -5.50 -5.53
CA GLU A 32 5.60 -6.05 -6.08
C GLU A 32 6.82 -5.62 -5.28
N LEU A 33 6.79 -4.41 -4.71
CA LEU A 33 7.90 -3.85 -3.94
C LEU A 33 8.04 -4.45 -2.54
N ILE A 34 6.92 -4.54 -1.82
CA ILE A 34 6.94 -4.80 -0.37
C ILE A 34 6.04 -5.92 0.08
N VAL A 35 5.24 -6.56 -0.78
CA VAL A 35 4.32 -7.65 -0.36
C VAL A 35 4.88 -9.01 -0.81
N PRO A 36 5.03 -9.99 0.12
CA PRO A 36 5.38 -11.37 -0.22
C PRO A 36 4.42 -11.97 -1.25
N PRO A 37 4.89 -12.77 -2.24
CA PRO A 37 4.03 -13.37 -3.25
C PRO A 37 2.80 -14.09 -2.70
N GLU A 38 2.97 -14.84 -1.61
CA GLU A 38 1.92 -15.61 -0.93
C GLU A 38 0.85 -14.74 -0.25
N ALA A 39 1.15 -13.46 0.03
CA ALA A 39 0.22 -12.52 0.63
C ALA A 39 -0.52 -11.67 -0.41
N ARG A 40 -0.11 -11.68 -1.68
CA ARG A 40 -0.64 -10.77 -2.71
C ARG A 40 -2.15 -10.91 -2.91
N GLU A 41 -2.67 -12.14 -3.03
CA GLU A 41 -4.12 -12.36 -3.18
C GLU A 41 -4.93 -11.77 -2.02
N HIS A 42 -4.40 -11.85 -0.79
CA HIS A 42 -5.05 -11.27 0.37
C HIS A 42 -5.03 -9.74 0.33
N ILE A 43 -3.90 -9.14 -0.07
CA ILE A 43 -3.78 -7.69 -0.21
C ILE A 43 -4.65 -7.17 -1.36
N ASP A 44 -4.75 -7.89 -2.48
CA ASP A 44 -5.62 -7.52 -3.61
C ASP A 44 -7.08 -7.44 -3.17
N LYS A 45 -7.51 -8.38 -2.30
CA LYS A 45 -8.86 -8.32 -1.70
C LYS A 45 -9.04 -7.09 -0.80
N ILE A 46 -8.08 -6.81 0.08
CA ILE A 46 -8.11 -5.61 0.94
C ILE A 46 -8.17 -4.34 0.09
N TRP A 47 -7.40 -4.32 -0.99
CA TRP A 47 -7.35 -3.21 -1.93
C TRP A 47 -8.70 -3.01 -2.62
N GLN A 48 -9.32 -4.08 -3.10
CA GLN A 48 -10.67 -4.02 -3.68
C GLN A 48 -11.70 -3.53 -2.66
N ASP A 49 -11.66 -4.03 -1.42
CA ASP A 49 -12.56 -3.58 -0.35
C ASP A 49 -12.39 -2.08 -0.04
N LEU A 50 -11.17 -1.54 -0.14
CA LEU A 50 -10.89 -0.10 0.00
C LEU A 50 -11.45 0.72 -1.16
N LEU A 51 -11.31 0.23 -2.40
CA LEU A 51 -11.85 0.89 -3.59
C LEU A 51 -13.39 0.90 -3.58
N ASP A 52 -14.01 -0.18 -3.13
CA ASP A 52 -15.46 -0.26 -3.00
C ASP A 52 -15.99 0.39 -1.71
N LYS A 53 -15.10 0.86 -0.84
CA LYS A 53 -15.40 1.45 0.48
C LYS A 53 -16.16 0.49 1.41
N GLN A 54 -15.87 -0.80 1.31
CA GLN A 54 -16.51 -1.87 2.08
C GLN A 54 -15.64 -2.36 3.26
N GLY A 55 -14.38 -1.93 3.35
CA GLY A 55 -13.48 -2.36 4.42
C GLY A 55 -12.02 -2.01 4.15
N GLY A 56 -11.11 -2.77 4.75
CA GLY A 56 -9.67 -2.67 4.51
C GLY A 56 -8.97 -1.45 5.14
N THR A 57 -9.69 -0.62 5.90
CA THR A 57 -9.15 0.58 6.55
C THR A 57 -8.10 0.29 7.62
N ARG A 58 -8.09 -0.93 8.15
CA ARG A 58 -7.01 -1.47 8.98
C ARG A 58 -6.68 -2.88 8.55
N SER A 59 -5.40 -3.17 8.39
CA SER A 59 -4.92 -4.51 8.08
C SER A 59 -3.59 -4.79 8.76
N THR A 60 -3.33 -6.05 9.07
CA THR A 60 -2.02 -6.51 9.51
C THR A 60 -1.53 -7.52 8.50
N ASN A 61 -0.36 -7.27 7.90
CA ASN A 61 0.21 -8.18 6.92
C ASN A 61 1.72 -8.13 6.94
N THR A 62 2.31 -9.22 6.48
CA THR A 62 3.74 -9.31 6.26
C THR A 62 4.15 -8.43 5.08
N ASN A 63 5.28 -7.76 5.23
CA ASN A 63 5.96 -7.02 4.17
C ASN A 63 7.45 -7.37 4.12
N PHE A 64 8.08 -7.12 2.98
CA PHE A 64 9.53 -7.21 2.81
C PHE A 64 10.15 -5.84 2.62
N THR A 65 11.30 -5.64 3.27
CA THR A 65 12.20 -4.53 2.98
C THR A 65 13.04 -4.84 1.74
N LYS A 66 13.69 -3.82 1.16
CA LYS A 66 14.63 -3.95 0.04
C LYS A 66 15.76 -4.94 0.29
N SER A 67 16.19 -5.11 1.55
CA SER A 67 17.25 -6.07 1.91
C SER A 67 16.73 -7.52 2.08
N GLY A 68 15.43 -7.76 1.86
CA GLY A 68 14.80 -9.07 2.04
C GLY A 68 14.39 -9.38 3.48
N ARG A 69 14.56 -8.45 4.43
CA ARG A 69 14.07 -8.65 5.80
C ARG A 69 12.54 -8.59 5.82
N GLU A 70 11.94 -9.61 6.45
CA GLU A 70 10.52 -9.67 6.75
C GLU A 70 10.16 -8.75 7.91
N ILE A 71 9.06 -8.01 7.76
CA ILE A 71 8.47 -7.17 8.80
C ILE A 71 6.95 -7.37 8.85
N MET A 72 6.37 -7.37 10.04
CA MET A 72 4.92 -7.35 10.22
C MET A 72 4.47 -5.89 10.29
N GLY A 73 3.71 -5.44 9.29
CA GLY A 73 3.16 -4.09 9.25
C GLY A 73 1.72 -4.05 9.77
N GLU A 74 1.43 -3.08 10.63
CA GLU A 74 0.06 -2.66 10.87
C GLU A 74 -0.24 -1.44 10.00
N TRP A 75 -1.25 -1.57 9.14
CA TRP A 75 -1.59 -0.59 8.14
C TRP A 75 -2.89 0.13 8.49
N TYR A 76 -2.88 1.44 8.29
CA TYR A 76 -4.05 2.31 8.36
C TYR A 76 -4.27 2.91 6.98
N ASN A 77 -5.38 2.52 6.35
CA ASN A 77 -5.72 2.86 4.97
C ASN A 77 -6.92 3.82 4.93
N THR A 78 -6.84 4.83 4.07
CA THR A 78 -7.92 5.79 3.85
C THR A 78 -8.16 5.96 2.36
N SER A 79 -9.35 5.60 1.88
CA SER A 79 -9.78 5.86 0.51
C SER A 79 -9.93 7.35 0.29
N LEU A 80 -9.28 7.88 -0.74
CA LEU A 80 -9.35 9.28 -1.13
C LEU A 80 -10.53 9.45 -2.09
N VAL A 81 -11.49 10.28 -1.72
CA VAL A 81 -12.78 10.40 -2.43
C VAL A 81 -12.98 11.82 -2.93
N SER A 82 -13.40 11.98 -4.18
CA SER A 82 -13.80 13.27 -4.73
C SER A 82 -15.11 13.78 -4.10
N HIS A 83 -15.47 15.05 -4.35
CA HIS A 83 -16.75 15.59 -3.91
C HIS A 83 -17.96 14.83 -4.50
N ASP A 84 -17.81 14.22 -5.67
CA ASP A 84 -18.84 13.41 -6.34
C ASP A 84 -18.92 11.98 -5.83
N GLY A 85 -18.13 11.63 -4.80
CA GLY A 85 -18.14 10.29 -4.22
C GLY A 85 -17.28 9.26 -4.96
N ILE A 86 -16.55 9.67 -6.00
CA ILE A 86 -15.67 8.78 -6.78
C ILE A 86 -14.36 8.55 -6.01
N VAL A 87 -13.90 7.30 -5.92
CA VAL A 87 -12.58 6.99 -5.34
C VAL A 87 -11.48 7.39 -6.33
N LEU A 88 -10.52 8.17 -5.86
CA LEU A 88 -9.38 8.66 -6.63
C LEU A 88 -8.09 7.88 -6.32
N GLY A 89 -8.05 7.15 -5.21
CA GLY A 89 -6.91 6.37 -4.76
C GLY A 89 -7.01 6.04 -3.27
N VAL A 90 -5.90 5.59 -2.69
CA VAL A 90 -5.82 5.26 -1.25
C VAL A 90 -4.53 5.83 -0.68
N SER A 91 -4.63 6.37 0.54
CA SER A 91 -3.48 6.66 1.39
C SER A 91 -3.27 5.52 2.38
N SER A 92 -2.06 4.95 2.42
CA SER A 92 -1.69 3.84 3.29
C SER A 92 -0.55 4.27 4.21
N LEU A 93 -0.74 4.10 5.52
CA LEU A 93 0.21 4.46 6.56
C LEU A 93 0.60 3.23 7.35
N VAL A 94 1.89 3.12 7.68
CA VAL A 94 2.51 2.03 8.46
C VAL A 94 3.34 2.60 9.60
#